data_AF-A0A7V0KIA6-F1
#
_entry.id   AF-A0A7V0KIA6-F1
#
_cell.length_a   1.000
_cell.length_b   1.000
_cell.length_c   1.000
_cell.angle_alpha   90.00
_cell.angle_beta   90.00
_cell.angle_gamma   90.00
#
_symmetry.space_group_name_H-M   'P 1'
#
loop_
_entity.id
_entity.type
_entity.pdbx_description
1 polymer ?
#
loop_
_entity_poly.entity_id
_entity_poly.type
_entity_poly.pdbx_seq_one_letter_code
_entity_poly.pdbx_strand_id
1 'polypeptide(L)'
;MRPTGDVRDGRGQNQGEMMRIISGSRKGRKLVDWEDAGIRPMRDFVRSALYNIISDLVPDARFLDLFAGTGSVGLEALSRGARECAFVDSSPEACAIVRR
;
A
#
# COMPACT_ATOMS: atom_id res chain seq x y z
N MET A 1 37.25 -30.12 22.93
CA MET A 1 35.83 -29.70 22.95
C MET A 1 35.78 -28.19 22.71
N ARG A 2 35.46 -27.72 21.49
CA ARG A 2 35.18 -26.30 21.21
C ARG A 2 33.65 -26.16 21.09
N PRO A 3 33.02 -25.11 21.62
CA PRO A 3 31.59 -24.91 21.46
C PRO A 3 31.29 -24.67 19.97
N THR A 4 30.33 -25.42 19.44
CA THR A 4 29.76 -25.25 18.11
C THR A 4 29.24 -23.82 17.98
N GLY A 5 29.78 -23.10 17.00
CA GLY A 5 29.33 -21.77 16.63
C GLY A 5 27.84 -21.79 16.31
N ASP A 6 27.12 -20.95 17.02
CA ASP A 6 25.74 -20.57 16.77
C ASP A 6 25.60 -20.16 15.29
N VAL A 7 24.82 -20.94 14.55
CA VAL A 7 24.46 -20.63 13.16
C VAL A 7 23.56 -19.41 13.23
N ARG A 8 24.14 -18.23 13.06
CA ARG A 8 23.39 -16.99 12.88
C ARG A 8 22.45 -17.20 11.70
N ASP A 9 21.15 -17.31 12.01
CA ASP A 9 20.07 -17.35 11.03
C ASP A 9 20.11 -16.06 10.22
N GLY A 10 20.71 -16.13 9.04
CA GLY A 10 20.81 -15.07 8.05
C GLY A 10 19.54 -14.88 7.23
N ARG A 11 18.35 -15.16 7.79
CA ARG A 11 17.09 -14.78 7.16
C ARG A 11 16.78 -13.34 7.49
N GLY A 12 17.08 -12.49 6.51
CA GLY A 12 16.88 -11.05 6.54
C GLY A 12 15.53 -10.66 7.12
N GLN A 13 15.59 -9.64 7.96
CA GLN A 13 14.41 -8.93 8.44
C GLN A 13 13.68 -8.31 7.23
N ASN A 14 12.72 -9.02 6.66
CA ASN A 14 11.58 -8.40 6.02
C ASN A 14 10.41 -8.60 6.98
N GLN A 15 10.41 -7.82 8.07
CA GLN A 15 9.15 -7.40 8.65
C GLN A 15 8.35 -6.84 7.48
N GLY A 16 7.18 -7.43 7.16
CA GLY A 16 6.35 -6.97 6.06
C GLY A 16 6.32 -5.45 6.09
N GLU A 17 6.87 -4.82 5.05
CA GLU A 17 7.00 -3.36 5.03
C GLU A 17 5.61 -2.80 5.31
N MET A 18 5.45 -2.21 6.48
CA MET A 18 4.17 -1.75 6.98
C MET A 18 3.63 -0.70 6.01
N MET A 19 2.68 -1.13 5.17
CA MET A 19 2.11 -0.31 4.13
C MET A 19 1.38 0.85 4.80
N ARG A 20 1.73 2.04 4.36
CA ARG A 20 1.17 3.29 4.87
C ARG A 20 0.92 4.26 3.73
N ILE A 21 0.14 5.29 4.02
CA ILE A 21 0.01 6.45 3.14
C ILE A 21 1.34 7.23 3.18
N ILE A 22 1.89 7.51 2.01
CA ILE A 22 3.24 8.05 1.82
C ILE A 22 3.24 9.58 1.97
N SER A 23 2.22 10.26 1.47
CA SER A 23 2.14 11.73 1.43
C SER A 23 0.70 12.26 1.49
N GLY A 24 0.56 13.58 1.54
CA GLY A 24 -0.74 14.25 1.60
C GLY A 24 -1.31 14.33 3.02
N SER A 25 -2.60 14.65 3.10
CA SER A 25 -3.34 14.94 4.33
C SER A 25 -3.39 13.77 5.34
N ARG A 26 -3.21 12.54 4.86
CA ARG A 26 -3.27 11.31 5.68
C ARG A 26 -1.92 10.59 5.78
N LYS A 27 -0.81 11.30 5.50
CA LYS A 27 0.56 10.76 5.56
C LYS A 27 0.82 9.98 6.87
N GLY A 28 1.45 8.82 6.74
CA GLY A 28 1.82 7.95 7.86
C GLY A 28 0.70 7.04 8.36
N ARG A 29 -0.55 7.20 7.87
CA ARG A 29 -1.64 6.29 8.20
C ARG A 29 -1.35 4.88 7.66
N LYS A 30 -1.33 3.89 8.55
CA LYS A 30 -1.18 2.49 8.19
C LYS A 30 -2.40 2.00 7.41
N LEU A 31 -2.16 1.16 6.42
CA LEU A 31 -3.21 0.39 5.76
C LEU A 31 -3.39 -0.93 6.50
N VAL A 32 -4.62 -1.45 6.50
CA VAL A 32 -5.02 -2.64 7.28
C VAL A 32 -4.19 -3.87 6.90
N ASP A 33 -3.98 -4.79 7.84
CA ASP A 33 -3.21 -6.01 7.61
C ASP A 33 -3.79 -6.84 6.46
N TRP A 34 -2.95 -7.14 5.46
CA TRP A 34 -3.32 -7.81 4.21
C TRP A 34 -2.65 -9.17 4.04
N GLU A 35 -1.82 -9.59 5.00
CA GLU A 35 -0.94 -10.77 4.89
C GLU A 35 -1.74 -12.07 4.71
N ASP A 36 -2.90 -12.18 5.37
CA ASP A 36 -3.77 -13.36 5.26
C ASP A 36 -4.61 -13.39 3.97
N ALA A 37 -4.66 -12.29 3.21
CA ALA A 37 -5.53 -12.14 2.04
C ALA A 37 -4.86 -12.54 0.71
N GLY A 38 -3.61 -12.99 0.73
CA GLY A 38 -2.85 -13.31 -0.49
C GLY A 38 -2.59 -12.10 -1.40
N ILE A 39 -2.78 -10.88 -0.89
CA ILE A 39 -2.60 -9.65 -1.67
C ILE A 39 -1.12 -9.29 -1.67
N ARG A 40 -0.57 -9.11 -2.87
CA ARG A 40 0.80 -8.61 -3.05
C ARG A 40 0.80 -7.08 -3.07
N PRO A 41 1.34 -6.39 -2.05
CA PRO A 41 1.37 -4.94 -2.02
C PRO A 41 2.26 -4.35 -3.14
N MET A 42 1.85 -3.20 -3.68
CA MET A 42 2.74 -2.36 -4.48
C MET A 42 3.79 -1.73 -3.55
N ARG A 43 5.07 -1.83 -3.92
CA ARG A 43 6.19 -1.23 -3.18
C ARG A 43 6.04 0.29 -3.07
N ASP A 44 6.40 0.85 -1.92
CA ASP A 44 6.28 2.29 -1.64
C ASP A 44 6.96 3.16 -2.70
N PHE A 45 8.13 2.76 -3.20
CA PHE A 45 8.83 3.54 -4.22
C PHE A 45 8.08 3.56 -5.57
N VAL A 46 7.42 2.46 -5.96
CA VAL A 46 6.68 2.39 -7.23
C VAL A 46 5.47 3.32 -7.16
N ARG A 47 4.76 3.27 -6.03
CA ARG A 47 3.62 4.17 -5.77
C ARG A 47 4.06 5.63 -5.68
N SER A 48 5.20 5.91 -5.08
CA SER A 48 5.77 7.27 -5.04
C SER A 48 6.12 7.76 -6.45
N ALA A 49 6.75 6.93 -7.28
CA ALA A 49 7.09 7.27 -8.66
C ALA A 49 5.83 7.54 -9.50
N LEU A 50 4.79 6.73 -9.35
CA LEU A 50 3.49 6.97 -9.99
C LEU A 50 2.98 8.38 -9.68
N TYR A 51 2.91 8.75 -8.39
CA TYR A 51 2.39 10.06 -8.00
C TYR A 51 3.31 11.24 -8.30
N ASN A 52 4.61 11.01 -8.50
CA ASN A 52 5.51 12.03 -9.02
C ASN A 52 5.22 12.32 -10.50
N ILE A 53 4.81 11.31 -11.28
CA ILE A 53 4.48 11.46 -12.70
C ILE A 53 3.14 12.20 -12.87
N ILE A 54 2.15 11.90 -12.02
CA ILE A 54 0.78 12.42 -12.19
C ILE A 54 0.42 13.56 -11.20
N SER A 55 1.40 14.14 -10.49
CA SER A 55 1.17 15.03 -9.35
C SER A 55 0.16 16.14 -9.63
N ASP A 56 0.27 16.76 -10.80
CA ASP A 56 -0.51 17.96 -11.16
C ASP A 56 -1.93 17.60 -11.61
N LEU A 57 -2.19 16.33 -11.89
CA LEU A 57 -3.50 15.81 -12.30
C LEU A 57 -4.35 15.34 -11.12
N VAL A 58 -3.76 15.18 -9.93
CA VAL A 58 -4.43 14.56 -8.76
C VAL A 58 -5.35 15.53 -8.00
N PRO A 59 -4.98 16.80 -7.76
CA PRO A 59 -5.84 17.72 -7.02
C PRO A 59 -7.23 17.85 -7.67
N ASP A 60 -8.26 17.67 -6.85
CA ASP A 60 -9.68 17.75 -7.22
C ASP A 60 -10.17 16.71 -8.26
N ALA A 61 -9.33 15.73 -8.60
CA ALA A 61 -9.66 14.71 -9.59
C ALA A 61 -10.69 13.69 -9.08
N ARG A 62 -11.44 13.11 -10.02
CA ARG A 62 -12.24 11.89 -9.80
C ARG A 62 -11.41 10.69 -10.20
N PHE A 63 -10.94 9.92 -9.23
CA PHE A 63 -10.00 8.83 -9.43
C PHE A 63 -10.72 7.48 -9.57
N LEU A 64 -10.16 6.56 -10.36
CA LEU A 64 -10.68 5.21 -10.55
C LEU A 64 -9.53 4.21 -10.37
N ASP A 65 -9.66 3.31 -9.40
CA ASP A 65 -8.69 2.26 -9.08
C ASP A 65 -9.31 0.89 -9.44
N LEU A 66 -8.94 0.34 -10.60
CA LEU A 66 -9.59 -0.84 -11.22
C LEU A 66 -9.13 -2.20 -10.67
N PHE A 67 -8.09 -2.22 -9.87
CA PHE A 67 -7.55 -3.42 -9.22
C PHE A 67 -7.11 -3.02 -7.80
N ALA A 68 -8.08 -2.55 -7.03
CA ALA A 68 -7.83 -1.80 -5.82
C ALA A 68 -6.97 -2.58 -4.80
N GLY A 69 -7.14 -3.89 -4.68
CA GLY A 69 -6.45 -4.70 -3.68
C GLY A 69 -6.68 -4.14 -2.28
N THR A 70 -5.60 -3.69 -1.63
CA THR A 70 -5.67 -3.02 -0.32
C THR A 70 -6.15 -1.56 -0.38
N GLY A 71 -6.45 -1.04 -1.57
CA GLY A 71 -6.79 0.36 -1.82
C GLY A 71 -5.58 1.30 -1.79
N SER A 72 -4.35 0.76 -1.76
CA SER A 72 -3.15 1.56 -1.50
C SER A 72 -2.89 2.71 -2.49
N VAL A 73 -3.32 2.56 -3.74
CA VAL A 73 -3.18 3.57 -4.78
C VAL A 73 -4.29 4.61 -4.64
N GLY A 74 -5.56 4.22 -4.70
CA GLY A 74 -6.67 5.17 -4.57
C GLY A 74 -6.69 5.95 -3.24
N LEU A 75 -6.32 5.32 -2.11
CA LEU A 75 -6.21 6.01 -0.81
C LEU A 75 -5.10 7.06 -0.80
N GLU A 76 -4.02 6.83 -1.53
CA GLU A 76 -2.94 7.81 -1.71
C GLU A 76 -3.42 8.98 -2.58
N ALA A 77 -4.25 8.74 -3.62
CA ALA A 77 -4.87 9.80 -4.43
C ALA A 77 -5.71 10.72 -3.55
N LEU A 78 -6.59 10.13 -2.74
CA LEU A 78 -7.43 10.87 -1.79
C LEU A 78 -6.58 11.68 -0.80
N SER A 79 -5.52 11.08 -0.25
CA SER A 79 -4.61 11.79 0.65
C SER A 79 -3.97 13.02 -0.01
N ARG A 80 -3.65 12.91 -1.30
CA ARG A 80 -3.02 13.97 -2.13
C ARG A 80 -4.01 14.98 -2.71
N GLY A 81 -5.29 14.86 -2.40
CA GLY A 81 -6.30 15.87 -2.74
C GLY A 81 -7.24 15.51 -3.89
N ALA A 82 -7.27 14.25 -4.34
CA ALA A 82 -8.36 13.80 -5.21
C ALA A 82 -9.71 14.01 -4.52
N ARG A 83 -10.71 14.44 -5.30
CA ARG A 83 -12.07 14.73 -4.81
C ARG A 83 -12.78 13.47 -4.36
N GLU A 84 -12.70 12.42 -5.17
CA GLU A 84 -13.28 11.12 -4.91
C GLU A 84 -12.46 10.02 -5.57
N CYS A 85 -12.62 8.79 -5.09
CA CYS A 85 -12.00 7.61 -5.68
C CYS A 85 -12.99 6.46 -5.70
N ALA A 86 -13.25 5.92 -6.88
CA ALA A 86 -13.97 4.66 -7.05
C ALA A 86 -12.99 3.49 -7.00
N PHE A 87 -13.22 2.54 -6.10
CA PHE A 87 -12.43 1.34 -5.95
C PHE A 87 -13.18 0.16 -6.57
N VAL A 88 -12.53 -0.57 -7.46
CA VAL A 88 -13.06 -1.76 -8.14
C VAL A 88 -12.06 -2.90 -7.95
N ASP A 89 -12.57 -4.05 -7.57
CA ASP A 89 -11.81 -5.29 -7.49
C ASP A 89 -12.74 -6.49 -7.71
N SER A 90 -12.21 -7.60 -8.21
CA SER A 90 -12.97 -8.84 -8.37
C SER A 90 -12.91 -9.73 -7.14
N SER A 91 -11.92 -9.54 -6.25
CA SER A 91 -11.83 -10.26 -4.98
C SER A 91 -12.79 -9.66 -3.95
N PRO A 92 -13.72 -10.47 -3.39
CA PRO A 92 -14.55 -10.05 -2.27
C PRO A 92 -13.73 -9.62 -1.05
N GLU A 93 -12.59 -10.26 -0.81
CA GLU A 93 -11.67 -9.97 0.29
C GLU A 93 -11.03 -8.59 0.12
N ALA A 94 -10.52 -8.27 -1.06
CA ALA A 94 -10.00 -6.94 -1.39
C ALA A 94 -11.08 -5.85 -1.22
N CYS A 95 -12.28 -6.13 -1.72
CA CYS A 95 -13.45 -5.24 -1.57
C CYS A 95 -13.86 -5.06 -0.10
N ALA A 96 -13.66 -6.05 0.75
CA ALA A 96 -13.91 -5.94 2.19
C ALA A 96 -12.80 -5.15 2.90
N ILE A 97 -11.54 -5.34 2.47
CA ILE A 97 -10.36 -4.66 3.00
C ILE A 97 -10.43 -3.15 2.77
N VAL A 98 -10.70 -2.71 1.55
CA VAL A 98 -10.71 -1.26 1.21
C VAL A 98 -11.86 -0.48 1.87
N ARG A 99 -12.90 -1.17 2.35
CA ARG A 99 -14.05 -0.56 3.03
C ARG A 99 -13.83 -0.29 4.52
N ARG A 100 -12.74 -0.79 5.12
CA ARG A 100 -12.43 -0.65 6.56
C ARG A 100 -11.73 0.67 6.86
#